data_AF-A0A6N9DZ98-F1
#
_entry.id   AF-A0A6N9DZ98-F1
#
_cell.length_a   1.000
_cell.length_b   1.000
_cell.length_c   1.000
_cell.angle_alpha   90.00
_cell.angle_beta   90.00
_cell.angle_gamma   90.00
#
_symmetry.space_group_name_H-M   'P 1'
#
loop_
_entity.id
_entity.type
_entity.pdbx_description
1 polymer ?
#
loop_
_entity_poly.entity_id
_entity_poly.type
_entity_poly.pdbx_seq_one_letter_code
_entity_poly.pdbx_strand_id
1 'polypeptide(L)'
;MPRVKGGPQTRRRRKKRLKLAKGQYGGRSKLFRTATESVDKGQVYAYIGRRHRKRDFRRLWITRISAAVKAHGLSYSRFMHELAKANVGLNRKMLSEMAIHDPAGFKSLTDLAKAAA
;
A
#
# COMPACT_ATOMS: atom_id res chain seq x y z
N MET A 1 49.83 -29.52 -3.38
CA MET A 1 48.66 -28.76 -2.90
C MET A 1 47.37 -29.55 -3.17
N PRO A 2 46.45 -29.70 -2.21
CA PRO A 2 45.20 -30.43 -2.42
C PRO A 2 44.20 -29.66 -3.30
N ARG A 3 43.58 -30.34 -4.28
CA ARG A 3 42.58 -29.76 -5.19
C ARG A 3 41.18 -29.80 -4.55
N VAL A 4 40.59 -28.63 -4.31
CA VAL A 4 39.20 -28.53 -3.82
C VAL A 4 38.20 -28.69 -4.97
N LYS A 5 37.30 -29.69 -4.87
CA LYS A 5 36.22 -29.90 -5.83
C LYS A 5 34.97 -29.09 -5.44
N GLY A 6 34.19 -28.66 -6.44
CA GLY A 6 32.89 -28.01 -6.24
C GLY A 6 31.84 -29.00 -5.76
N GLY A 7 31.74 -29.20 -4.45
CA GLY A 7 30.77 -30.10 -3.83
C GLY A 7 29.30 -29.61 -3.90
N PRO A 8 28.44 -29.98 -2.93
CA PRO A 8 26.99 -29.72 -2.98
C PRO A 8 26.59 -28.25 -2.78
N GLN A 9 27.56 -27.35 -2.52
CA GLN A 9 27.33 -25.94 -2.20
C GLN A 9 26.59 -25.20 -3.33
N THR A 10 26.96 -25.48 -4.59
CA THR A 10 26.32 -24.88 -5.77
C THR A 10 24.84 -25.30 -5.88
N ARG A 11 24.55 -26.59 -5.66
CA ARG A 11 23.19 -27.14 -5.64
C ARG A 11 22.35 -26.52 -4.52
N ARG A 12 22.92 -26.37 -3.32
CA ARG A 12 22.26 -25.70 -2.18
C ARG A 12 21.92 -24.24 -2.51
N ARG A 13 22.84 -23.49 -3.13
CA ARG A 13 22.60 -22.10 -3.58
C ARG A 13 21.46 -22.02 -4.61
N ARG A 14 21.46 -22.90 -5.62
CA ARG A 14 20.40 -22.94 -6.64
C ARG A 14 19.03 -23.24 -6.04
N LYS A 15 18.94 -24.22 -5.12
CA LYS A 15 17.69 -24.55 -4.42
C LYS A 15 17.14 -23.38 -3.60
N LYS A 16 18.00 -22.57 -2.95
CA LYS A 16 17.54 -21.36 -2.21
C LYS A 16 16.84 -20.37 -3.14
N ARG A 17 17.41 -20.08 -4.31
CA ARG A 17 16.78 -19.17 -5.30
C ARG A 17 15.50 -19.74 -5.89
N LEU A 18 15.47 -21.03 -6.26
CA LEU A 18 14.25 -21.67 -6.75
C LEU A 18 13.13 -21.71 -5.70
N LYS A 19 13.47 -21.81 -4.41
CA LYS A 19 12.48 -21.70 -3.32
C LYS A 19 11.80 -20.34 -3.28
N LEU A 20 12.50 -19.26 -3.62
CA LEU A 20 11.93 -17.90 -3.73
C LEU A 20 11.05 -17.72 -4.97
N ALA A 21 11.33 -18.48 -6.03
CA ALA A 21 10.59 -18.43 -7.30
C ALA A 21 9.35 -19.34 -7.33
N LYS A 22 8.95 -19.94 -6.21
CA LYS A 22 7.75 -20.78 -6.13
C LYS A 22 6.50 -20.00 -6.54
N GLY A 23 5.59 -20.67 -7.26
CA GLY A 23 4.36 -20.06 -7.76
C GLY A 23 4.53 -19.24 -9.05
N GLN A 24 5.76 -19.00 -9.50
CA GLN A 24 5.99 -18.33 -10.79
C GLN A 24 5.66 -19.25 -11.98
N TYR A 25 5.12 -18.66 -13.03
CA TYR A 25 4.64 -19.38 -14.21
C TYR A 25 5.76 -20.05 -15.02
N GLY A 26 5.52 -21.30 -15.42
CA GLY A 26 6.37 -22.05 -16.36
C GLY A 26 7.84 -22.17 -15.93
N GLY A 27 8.76 -21.86 -16.85
CA GLY A 27 10.20 -21.96 -16.63
C GLY A 27 10.73 -21.05 -15.52
N ARG A 28 9.99 -20.01 -15.11
CA ARG A 28 10.41 -19.06 -14.06
C ARG A 28 10.44 -19.67 -12.66
N SER A 29 9.77 -20.79 -12.42
CA SER A 29 9.85 -21.53 -11.15
C SER A 29 10.77 -22.76 -11.21
N LYS A 30 11.20 -23.18 -12.42
CA LYS A 30 11.94 -24.43 -12.65
C LYS A 30 13.40 -24.21 -13.06
N LEU A 31 13.66 -23.28 -13.98
CA LEU A 31 14.99 -23.04 -14.55
C LEU A 31 15.76 -22.01 -13.71
N PHE A 32 16.95 -22.35 -13.23
CA PHE A 32 17.71 -21.50 -12.30
C PHE A 32 18.00 -20.09 -12.84
N ARG A 33 18.38 -19.95 -14.12
CA ARG A 33 18.71 -18.65 -14.73
C ARG A 33 17.46 -17.76 -14.78
N THR A 34 16.41 -18.25 -15.44
CA THR A 34 15.14 -17.53 -15.59
C THR A 34 14.47 -17.23 -14.25
N ALA A 35 14.56 -18.16 -13.29
CA ALA A 35 14.05 -17.95 -11.93
C ALA A 35 14.80 -16.83 -11.20
N THR A 36 16.12 -16.74 -11.38
CA THR A 36 16.93 -15.70 -10.74
C THR A 36 16.55 -14.32 -11.28
N GLU A 37 16.47 -14.17 -12.60
CA GLU A 37 16.04 -12.92 -13.27
C GLU A 37 14.65 -12.46 -12.79
N SER A 38 13.71 -13.40 -12.71
CA SER A 38 12.34 -13.12 -12.25
C SER A 38 12.29 -12.74 -10.76
N VAL A 39 13.06 -13.43 -9.90
CA VAL A 39 13.15 -13.10 -8.46
C VAL A 39 13.75 -11.71 -8.26
N ASP A 40 14.84 -11.39 -8.95
CA ASP A 40 15.52 -10.10 -8.80
C ASP A 40 14.61 -8.95 -9.27
N LYS A 41 13.90 -9.12 -10.40
CA LYS A 41 12.87 -8.17 -10.85
C LYS A 41 11.72 -8.04 -9.85
N GLY A 42 11.27 -9.16 -9.28
CA GLY A 42 10.25 -9.18 -8.23
C GLY A 42 10.66 -8.42 -6.97
N GLN A 43 11.94 -8.46 -6.59
CA GLN A 43 12.45 -7.70 -5.44
C GLN A 43 12.45 -6.19 -5.69
N VAL A 44 12.81 -5.75 -6.90
CA VAL A 44 12.72 -4.34 -7.30
C VAL A 44 11.26 -3.86 -7.23
N TYR A 45 10.32 -4.64 -7.78
CA TYR A 45 8.90 -4.31 -7.70
C TYR A 45 8.35 -4.35 -6.27
N ALA A 46 8.81 -5.25 -5.40
CA ALA A 46 8.41 -5.26 -4.01
C ALA A 46 8.84 -3.97 -3.29
N TYR A 47 10.04 -3.46 -3.57
CA TYR A 47 10.52 -2.19 -3.00
C TYR A 47 9.66 -1.01 -3.46
N ILE A 48 9.44 -0.91 -4.77
CA ILE A 48 8.61 0.14 -5.38
C ILE A 48 7.15 0.05 -4.90
N GLY A 49 6.60 -1.17 -4.88
CA GLY A 49 5.25 -1.47 -4.42
C GLY A 49 5.00 -1.09 -2.95
N ARG A 50 5.99 -1.24 -2.05
CA ARG A 50 5.87 -0.75 -0.67
C ARG A 50 5.65 0.76 -0.60
N ARG A 51 6.26 1.53 -1.51
CA ARG A 51 6.08 2.99 -1.61
C ARG A 51 4.74 3.34 -2.26
N HIS A 52 4.35 2.64 -3.33
CA HIS A 52 3.05 2.85 -3.99
C HIS A 52 1.87 2.54 -3.09
N ARG A 53 1.90 1.42 -2.35
CA ARG A 53 0.83 1.02 -1.43
C ARG A 53 0.43 2.15 -0.48
N LYS A 54 1.40 2.91 0.05
CA LYS A 54 1.12 4.06 0.93
C LYS A 54 0.33 5.17 0.22
N ARG A 55 0.62 5.42 -1.07
CA ARG A 55 -0.07 6.39 -1.92
C ARG A 55 -1.45 5.88 -2.33
N ASP A 56 -1.56 4.60 -2.67
CA ASP A 56 -2.81 3.97 -3.10
C ASP A 56 -3.85 3.99 -1.98
N PHE A 57 -3.46 3.62 -0.75
CA PHE A 57 -4.36 3.75 0.41
C PHE A 57 -4.75 5.19 0.69
N ARG A 58 -3.81 6.14 0.58
CA ARG A 58 -4.14 7.56 0.74
C ARG A 58 -5.14 8.03 -0.31
N ARG A 59 -4.98 7.63 -1.57
CA ARG A 59 -5.92 7.95 -2.65
C ARG A 59 -7.30 7.36 -2.35
N LEU A 60 -7.36 6.10 -1.93
CA LEU A 60 -8.61 5.45 -1.54
C LEU A 60 -9.34 6.19 -0.42
N TRP A 61 -8.64 6.57 0.65
CA TRP A 61 -9.23 7.33 1.75
C TRP A 61 -9.76 8.69 1.29
N ILE A 62 -9.03 9.39 0.43
CA ILE A 62 -9.49 10.67 -0.13
C ILE A 62 -10.76 10.48 -0.95
N THR A 63 -10.83 9.46 -1.80
CA THR A 63 -12.02 9.18 -2.61
C THR A 63 -13.23 8.86 -1.74
N ARG A 64 -13.04 8.04 -0.68
CA ARG A 64 -14.10 7.72 0.28
C ARG A 64 -14.60 8.94 1.04
N ILE A 65 -13.68 9.75 1.58
CA ILE A 65 -14.04 11.00 2.26
C ILE A 65 -14.78 11.93 1.29
N SER A 66 -14.26 12.11 0.07
CA SER A 66 -14.87 12.98 -0.95
C SER A 66 -16.32 12.59 -1.24
N ALA A 67 -16.59 11.28 -1.37
CA ALA A 67 -17.96 10.79 -1.55
C ALA A 67 -18.85 11.11 -0.33
N ALA A 68 -18.34 10.90 0.88
CA ALA A 68 -19.09 11.16 2.12
C ALA A 68 -19.41 12.66 2.30
N VAL A 69 -18.43 13.57 2.13
CA VAL A 69 -18.71 15.01 2.29
C VAL A 69 -19.60 15.58 1.19
N LYS A 70 -19.60 14.97 -0.01
CA LYS A 70 -20.50 15.36 -1.09
C LYS A 70 -21.97 15.14 -0.71
N ALA A 71 -22.28 14.08 0.04
CA ALA A 71 -23.62 13.84 0.58
C ALA A 71 -24.06 14.94 1.58
N HIS A 72 -23.10 15.63 2.19
CA HIS A 72 -23.34 16.74 3.12
C HIS A 72 -23.18 18.13 2.48
N GLY A 73 -23.06 18.22 1.15
CA GLY A 73 -22.98 19.48 0.41
C GLY A 73 -21.62 20.19 0.46
N LEU A 74 -20.55 19.50 0.85
CA LEU A 74 -19.18 20.03 0.89
C LEU A 74 -18.27 19.36 -0.12
N SER A 75 -17.24 20.08 -0.58
CA SER A 75 -16.13 19.49 -1.33
C SER A 75 -15.03 19.00 -0.39
N TYR A 76 -14.29 17.96 -0.78
CA TYR A 76 -13.16 17.45 0.01
C TYR A 76 -12.12 18.54 0.34
N SER A 77 -11.81 19.43 -0.60
CA SER A 77 -10.83 20.49 -0.39
C SER A 77 -11.27 21.45 0.71
N ARG A 78 -12.53 21.92 0.64
CA ARG A 78 -13.10 22.80 1.67
C ARG A 78 -13.17 22.10 3.02
N PHE A 79 -13.67 20.87 3.06
CA PHE A 79 -13.74 20.09 4.31
C PHE A 79 -12.39 19.95 5.01
N MET A 80 -11.33 19.58 4.28
CA MET A 80 -9.99 19.45 4.87
C MET A 80 -9.41 20.80 5.32
N HIS A 81 -9.73 21.88 4.62
CA HIS A 81 -9.31 23.23 4.98
C HIS A 81 -9.98 23.71 6.26
N GLU A 82 -11.31 23.57 6.36
CA GLU A 82 -12.04 24.00 7.56
C GLU A 82 -11.70 23.14 8.78
N LEU A 83 -11.49 21.82 8.61
CA LEU A 83 -10.98 20.98 9.70
C LEU A 83 -9.60 21.42 10.20
N ALA A 84 -8.73 21.88 9.31
CA ALA A 84 -7.41 22.39 9.70
C ALA A 84 -7.54 23.71 10.48
N LYS A 85 -8.41 24.63 10.06
CA LYS A 85 -8.72 25.86 10.82
C LYS A 85 -9.33 25.56 12.19
N ALA A 86 -10.18 24.56 12.27
CA ALA A 86 -10.77 24.10 13.53
C ALA A 86 -9.80 23.27 14.39
N ASN A 87 -8.51 23.19 14.02
CA ASN A 87 -7.45 22.45 14.72
C ASN A 87 -7.74 20.94 14.92
N VAL A 88 -8.52 20.32 14.03
CA VAL A 88 -8.82 18.90 14.07
C VAL A 88 -7.69 18.11 13.39
N GLY A 89 -6.77 17.57 14.20
CA GLY A 89 -5.61 16.79 13.75
C GLY A 89 -5.89 15.35 13.29
N LEU A 90 -7.10 15.03 12.81
CA LEU A 90 -7.48 13.66 12.44
C LEU A 90 -6.82 13.22 11.14
N ASN A 91 -6.32 11.98 11.13
CA ASN A 91 -5.73 11.41 9.94
C ASN A 91 -6.80 10.96 8.92
N ARG A 92 -6.44 10.89 7.63
CA ARG A 92 -7.35 10.52 6.54
C ARG A 92 -7.85 9.08 6.63
N LYS A 93 -7.07 8.19 7.24
CA LYS A 93 -7.50 6.81 7.48
C LYS A 93 -8.73 6.81 8.39
N MET A 94 -8.66 7.48 9.53
CA MET A 94 -9.73 7.52 10.53
C MET A 94 -10.93 8.34 10.06
N LEU A 95 -10.71 9.44 9.34
CA LEU A 95 -11.81 10.15 8.68
C LEU A 95 -12.55 9.24 7.68
N SER A 96 -11.83 8.43 6.90
CA SER A 96 -12.45 7.48 5.98
C SER A 96 -13.16 6.32 6.68
N GLU A 97 -12.66 5.84 7.82
CA GLU A 97 -13.31 4.77 8.58
C GLU A 97 -14.57 5.28 9.29
N MET A 98 -14.53 6.46 9.91
CA MET A 98 -15.73 7.10 10.49
C MET A 98 -16.80 7.34 9.44
N ALA A 99 -16.43 7.82 8.25
CA ALA A 99 -17.39 8.03 7.17
C ALA A 99 -18.17 6.75 6.77
N ILE A 100 -17.62 5.56 7.03
CA ILE A 100 -18.24 4.27 6.71
C ILE A 100 -18.98 3.68 7.92
N HIS A 101 -18.32 3.68 9.08
CA HIS A 101 -18.78 2.95 10.26
C HIS A 101 -19.60 3.80 11.24
N ASP A 102 -19.40 5.12 11.24
CA ASP A 102 -20.09 6.06 12.12
C ASP A 102 -20.57 7.30 11.36
N PRO A 103 -21.71 7.19 10.66
CA PRO A 103 -22.29 8.32 9.94
C PRO A 103 -22.68 9.48 10.87
N ALA A 104 -23.05 9.20 12.13
CA ALA A 104 -23.46 10.21 13.08
C ALA A 104 -22.26 11.06 13.53
N GLY A 105 -21.16 10.42 13.94
CA GLY A 105 -19.92 11.10 14.28
C GLY A 105 -19.30 11.85 13.10
N PHE A 106 -19.37 11.26 11.89
CA PHE A 106 -18.92 11.97 10.68
C PHE A 106 -19.77 13.21 10.39
N LYS A 107 -21.10 13.15 10.60
CA LYS A 107 -21.98 14.31 10.44
C LYS A 107 -21.58 15.45 11.39
N SER A 108 -21.34 15.17 12.67
CA SER A 108 -20.87 16.18 13.63
C SER A 108 -19.56 16.85 13.18
N LEU A 109 -18.63 16.10 12.61
CA LEU A 109 -17.40 16.66 12.04
C LEU A 109 -17.68 17.54 10.81
N THR A 110 -18.62 17.15 9.96
CA THR A 110 -19.00 17.99 8.80
C THR A 110 -19.72 19.26 9.22
N ASP A 111 -20.54 19.22 10.27
CA ASP A 111 -21.25 20.40 10.78
C ASP A 111 -20.26 21.37 11.45
N LEU A 112 -19.30 20.85 12.23
CA LEU A 112 -18.19 21.64 12.78
C LEU A 112 -17.36 22.29 11.66
N ALA A 113 -17.07 21.55 10.59
CA ALA A 113 -16.37 22.09 9.43
C ALA A 113 -17.18 23.18 8.70
N LYS A 114 -18.51 23.14 8.71
CA LYS A 114 -19.35 24.21 8.16
C LYS A 114 -19.37 25.44 9.06
N ALA A 115 -19.38 25.25 10.38
CA ALA A 115 -19.39 26.34 11.34
C ALA A 115 -18.06 27.13 11.38
N ALA A 116 -16.95 26.47 11.05
CA ALA A 116 -15.63 27.10 10.94
C ALA A 116 -15.37 27.79 9.58
N ALA A 117 -16.29 27.63 8.61
CA ALA A 117 -16.17 28.16 7.25
C ALA A 117 -16.51 29.64 7.18
#